data_AF-A0AAD7EM31-F1
#
_entry.id   AF-A0AAD7EM31-F1
#
_cell.length_a   1.000
_cell.length_b   1.000
_cell.length_c   1.000
_cell.angle_alpha   90.00
_cell.angle_beta   90.00
_cell.angle_gamma   90.00
#
_symmetry.space_group_name_H-M   'P 1'
#
loop_
_entity.id
_entity.type
_entity.pdbx_description
1 polymer ?
#
loop_
_entity_poly.entity_id
_entity_poly.type
_entity_poly.pdbx_seq_one_letter_code
_entity_poly.pdbx_strand_id
1 'polypeptide(L)'
;MAQDNLNTILLITVLSSWLNISMYTLEIVLCWQYFARPSRPLVHKIGVGVLIFFDTVCTVAGGINACVAVLRLPITDLRLLLAPLATQIFTTYVSAAISQLFLTNLFFVLTGNRIVAGLLLILIFVHLGFSWASAIDSLTTLNLGGMTFTTTTVGAVSCAATDVIIAASLSWKFWMMMAGTARKASTRSLIRRILILTVSSGAICAGNTLLMMILLLRGNEFFEFFFSCQGRVYALTLLGNFLVGIPGRTPNNSARVETSFSNNVVVFRTMGVETTVDATPKSTLERPVRSQNWNTPYDNHDCDSVQLDDLTLAQANRESKRDPERDWVL
;
A
#
# COMPACT_ATOMS: atom_id res chain seq x y z
N MET A 1 39.22 24.12 -0.11
CA MET A 1 37.95 24.08 -0.86
C MET A 1 37.77 22.76 -1.63
N ALA A 2 38.60 22.44 -2.64
CA ALA A 2 38.43 21.16 -3.37
C ALA A 2 38.61 19.90 -2.48
N GLN A 3 39.60 19.91 -1.58
CA GLN A 3 39.84 18.79 -0.66
C GLN A 3 38.73 18.63 0.39
N ASP A 4 38.18 19.75 0.88
CA ASP A 4 37.11 19.74 1.88
C ASP A 4 35.83 19.17 1.28
N ASN A 5 35.47 19.59 0.06
CA ASN A 5 34.33 19.07 -0.67
C ASN A 5 34.46 17.57 -0.94
N LEU A 6 35.66 17.11 -1.31
CA LEU A 6 35.92 15.68 -1.51
C LEU A 6 35.72 14.88 -0.22
N ASN A 7 36.24 15.36 0.91
CA ASN A 7 36.08 14.69 2.21
C ASN A 7 34.59 14.65 2.63
N THR A 8 33.82 15.70 2.34
CA THR A 8 32.37 15.73 2.59
C THR A 8 31.62 14.70 1.75
N ILE A 9 31.89 14.61 0.45
CA ILE A 9 31.26 13.62 -0.45
C ILE A 9 31.59 12.20 0.02
N LEU A 10 32.88 11.92 0.31
CA LEU A 10 33.30 10.62 0.84
C LEU A 10 32.55 10.25 2.13
N LEU A 11 32.44 11.19 3.07
CA LEU A 11 31.70 10.97 4.31
C LEU A 11 30.23 10.68 4.04
N ILE A 12 29.57 11.46 3.18
CA ILE A 12 28.16 11.28 2.82
C ILE A 12 27.95 9.91 2.17
N THR A 13 28.75 9.53 1.17
CA THR A 13 28.62 8.23 0.49
C THR A 13 28.82 7.07 1.46
N VAL A 14 29.79 7.16 2.37
CA VAL A 14 30.00 6.13 3.40
C VAL A 14 28.80 6.05 4.33
N LEU A 15 28.36 7.16 4.93
CA LEU A 15 27.21 7.19 5.82
C LEU A 15 25.93 6.66 5.15
N SER A 16 25.72 7.04 3.89
CA SER A 16 24.62 6.59 3.04
C SER A 16 24.64 5.08 2.85
N SER A 17 25.81 4.50 2.57
CA SER A 17 25.96 3.04 2.39
C SER A 17 25.67 2.25 3.67
N TRP A 18 26.13 2.74 4.83
CA TRP A 18 25.84 2.12 6.14
C TRP A 18 24.36 2.16 6.47
N LEU A 19 23.70 3.31 6.24
CA LEU A 19 22.26 3.44 6.43
C LEU A 19 21.50 2.52 5.49
N ASN A 20 21.87 2.47 4.20
CA ASN A 20 21.26 1.62 3.19
C ASN A 20 21.34 0.14 3.59
N ILE A 21 22.51 -0.35 4.02
CA ILE A 21 22.70 -1.73 4.50
C ILE A 21 21.85 -2.00 5.76
N SER A 22 21.79 -1.04 6.69
CA SER A 22 21.00 -1.17 7.92
C SER A 22 19.50 -1.28 7.61
N MET A 23 18.99 -0.42 6.73
CA MET A 23 17.60 -0.46 6.29
C MET A 23 17.29 -1.72 5.49
N TYR A 24 18.20 -2.15 4.61
CA TYR A 24 18.04 -3.40 3.88
C TYR A 24 18.00 -4.61 4.81
N THR A 25 18.82 -4.63 5.85
CA THR A 25 18.79 -5.70 6.86
C THR A 25 17.42 -5.76 7.55
N LEU A 26 16.88 -4.60 7.94
CA LEU A 26 15.51 -4.53 8.49
C LEU A 26 14.47 -5.04 7.50
N GLU A 27 14.61 -4.69 6.22
CA GLU A 27 13.72 -5.13 5.16
C GLU A 27 13.73 -6.65 4.98
N ILE A 28 14.90 -7.28 4.98
CA ILE A 28 15.04 -8.74 4.93
C ILE A 28 14.34 -9.39 6.14
N VAL A 29 14.49 -8.82 7.34
CA VAL A 29 13.81 -9.32 8.54
C VAL A 29 12.30 -9.22 8.42
N LEU A 30 11.77 -8.07 7.99
CA LEU A 30 10.32 -7.86 7.81
C LEU A 30 9.75 -8.76 6.70
N CYS A 31 10.52 -8.96 5.63
CA CYS A 31 10.16 -9.83 4.54
C CYS A 31 10.13 -11.31 4.96
N TRP A 32 11.13 -11.75 5.72
CA TRP A 32 11.14 -13.09 6.31
C TRP A 32 9.89 -13.32 7.17
N GLN A 33 9.55 -12.37 8.04
CA GLN A 33 8.31 -12.41 8.83
C GLN A 33 7.05 -12.42 7.97
N TYR A 34 7.08 -11.75 6.81
CA TYR A 34 5.99 -11.74 5.86
C TYR A 34 5.80 -13.11 5.19
N PHE A 35 6.88 -13.72 4.69
CA PHE A 35 6.85 -15.03 4.01
C PHE A 35 6.58 -16.20 4.96
N ALA A 36 6.98 -16.09 6.23
CA ALA A 36 6.69 -17.10 7.26
C ALA A 36 5.18 -17.29 7.52
N ARG A 37 4.32 -16.38 7.04
CA ARG A 37 2.86 -16.48 7.17
C ARG A 37 2.26 -17.24 5.98
N PRO A 38 1.71 -18.47 6.17
CA PRO A 38 1.28 -19.32 5.06
C PRO A 38 0.09 -18.75 4.27
N SER A 39 -0.83 -18.05 4.93
CA SER A 39 -2.13 -17.61 4.37
C SER A 39 -2.09 -16.33 3.52
N ARG A 40 -0.94 -15.93 2.99
CA ARG A 40 -0.81 -14.69 2.19
C ARG A 40 -1.08 -14.95 0.70
N PRO A 41 -1.83 -14.06 0.02
CA PRO A 41 -2.12 -14.23 -1.41
C PRO A 41 -0.83 -14.20 -2.24
N LEU A 42 -0.76 -15.06 -3.25
CA LEU A 42 0.42 -15.24 -4.09
C LEU A 42 0.86 -13.93 -4.78
N VAL A 43 -0.10 -13.12 -5.22
CA VAL A 43 0.18 -11.83 -5.89
C VAL A 43 1.01 -10.90 -4.99
N HIS A 44 0.70 -10.82 -3.70
CA HIS A 44 1.47 -9.98 -2.78
C HIS A 44 2.86 -10.57 -2.51
N LYS A 45 2.99 -11.90 -2.45
CA LYS A 45 4.28 -12.59 -2.32
C LYS A 45 5.19 -12.30 -3.51
N ILE A 46 4.64 -12.34 -4.73
CA ILE A 46 5.36 -11.98 -5.95
C ILE A 46 5.79 -10.52 -5.90
N GLY A 47 4.88 -9.61 -5.54
CA GLY A 47 5.21 -8.18 -5.42
C GLY A 47 6.33 -7.89 -4.42
N VAL A 48 6.30 -8.51 -3.24
CA VAL A 48 7.37 -8.39 -2.23
C VAL A 48 8.68 -9.02 -2.71
N GLY A 49 8.62 -10.15 -3.42
CA GLY A 49 9.81 -10.77 -4.01
C GLY A 49 10.48 -9.89 -5.08
N VAL A 50 9.67 -9.29 -5.97
CA VAL A 50 10.15 -8.34 -6.98
C VAL A 50 10.76 -7.10 -6.33
N LEU A 51 10.09 -6.56 -5.31
CA LEU A 51 10.60 -5.44 -4.53
C LEU A 51 12.00 -5.75 -3.98
N ILE A 52 12.16 -6.83 -3.22
CA ILE A 52 13.46 -7.25 -2.66
C ILE A 52 14.52 -7.44 -3.73
N PHE A 53 14.16 -7.98 -4.89
CA PHE A 53 15.12 -8.19 -5.97
C PHE A 53 15.74 -6.87 -6.41
N PHE A 54 14.92 -5.87 -6.75
CA PHE A 54 15.40 -4.55 -7.16
C PHE A 54 16.21 -3.87 -6.07
N ASP A 55 15.74 -4.02 -4.85
CA ASP A 55 16.37 -3.47 -3.68
C ASP A 55 17.74 -4.10 -3.41
N THR A 56 17.86 -5.43 -3.53
CA THR A 56 19.16 -6.14 -3.46
C THR A 56 20.16 -5.57 -4.48
N VAL A 57 19.72 -5.39 -5.73
CA VAL A 57 20.55 -4.79 -6.79
C VAL A 57 20.96 -3.37 -6.42
N CYS A 58 20.04 -2.57 -5.85
CA CYS A 58 20.32 -1.22 -5.36
C CYS A 58 21.41 -1.19 -4.27
N THR A 59 21.35 -2.10 -3.29
CA THR A 59 22.37 -2.18 -2.22
C THR A 59 23.72 -2.60 -2.76
N VAL A 60 23.77 -3.56 -3.68
CA VAL A 60 25.04 -3.96 -4.31
C VAL A 60 25.66 -2.78 -5.05
N ALA A 61 24.86 -2.06 -5.85
CA ALA A 61 25.33 -0.88 -6.58
C ALA A 61 25.83 0.23 -5.63
N GLY A 62 25.12 0.48 -4.53
CA GLY A 62 25.55 1.42 -3.49
C GLY A 62 26.83 1.00 -2.77
N GLY A 63 27.00 -0.31 -2.52
CA GLY A 63 28.23 -0.86 -1.96
C GLY A 63 29.43 -0.70 -2.90
N ILE A 64 29.23 -0.88 -4.21
CA ILE A 64 30.26 -0.63 -5.22
C ILE A 64 30.64 0.86 -5.21
N ASN A 65 29.67 1.77 -5.23
CA ASN A 65 29.93 3.22 -5.17
C ASN A 65 30.72 3.61 -3.91
N ALA A 66 30.34 3.09 -2.74
CA ALA A 66 31.06 3.34 -1.49
C ALA A 66 32.48 2.76 -1.51
N CYS A 67 32.67 1.57 -2.09
CA CYS A 67 33.99 0.95 -2.21
C CYS A 67 34.93 1.77 -3.11
N VAL A 68 34.45 2.19 -4.28
CA VAL A 68 35.21 3.05 -5.21
C VAL A 68 35.59 4.37 -4.54
N ALA A 69 34.64 4.98 -3.81
CA ALA A 69 34.86 6.22 -3.07
C ALA A 69 35.94 6.05 -1.98
N VAL A 70 35.81 5.04 -1.11
CA VAL A 70 36.74 4.81 0.01
C VAL A 70 38.14 4.45 -0.45
N LEU A 71 38.25 3.56 -1.44
CA LEU A 71 39.55 3.10 -1.95
C LEU A 71 40.26 4.15 -2.81
N ARG A 72 39.60 5.27 -3.14
CA ARG A 72 40.12 6.32 -4.01
C ARG A 72 40.72 5.76 -5.30
N LEU A 73 40.04 4.76 -5.88
CA LEU A 73 40.53 4.11 -7.09
C LEU A 73 40.69 5.18 -8.18
N PRO A 74 41.82 5.18 -8.93
CA PRO A 74 42.02 6.14 -9.99
C PRO A 74 40.86 5.99 -10.98
N ILE A 75 40.11 7.07 -11.20
CA ILE A 75 38.97 7.11 -12.13
C ILE A 75 39.54 7.14 -13.56
N THR A 76 40.09 6.02 -14.00
CA THR A 76 40.53 5.80 -15.38
C THR A 76 39.35 5.48 -16.28
N ASP A 77 38.30 4.86 -15.71
CA ASP A 77 37.05 4.57 -16.40
C ASP A 77 35.86 5.17 -15.63
N LEU A 78 35.28 6.23 -16.20
CA LEU A 78 34.11 6.90 -15.65
C LEU A 78 32.87 5.99 -15.59
N ARG A 79 32.83 4.91 -16.38
CA ARG A 79 31.77 3.90 -16.32
C ARG A 79 31.73 3.20 -14.97
N LEU A 80 32.88 3.04 -14.30
CA LEU A 80 32.96 2.42 -12.98
C LEU A 80 32.20 3.23 -11.91
N LEU A 81 32.10 4.54 -12.09
CA LEU A 81 31.37 5.45 -11.20
C LEU A 81 29.90 5.62 -11.62
N LEU A 82 29.65 5.80 -12.92
CA LEU A 82 28.31 6.12 -13.40
C LEU A 82 27.40 4.89 -13.50
N ALA A 83 27.94 3.69 -13.75
CA ALA A 83 27.10 2.50 -13.90
C ALA A 83 26.39 2.07 -12.61
N PRO A 84 27.05 2.03 -11.44
CA PRO A 84 26.35 1.73 -10.20
C PRO A 84 25.38 2.87 -9.81
N LEU A 85 25.74 4.14 -10.05
CA LEU A 85 24.82 5.27 -9.83
C LEU A 85 23.54 5.15 -10.68
N ALA A 86 23.67 4.91 -11.99
CA ALA A 86 22.54 4.72 -12.89
C ALA A 86 21.69 3.52 -12.47
N THR A 87 22.34 2.43 -12.03
CA THR A 87 21.66 1.26 -11.46
C THR A 87 20.86 1.64 -10.23
N GLN A 88 21.43 2.40 -9.30
CA GLN A 88 20.72 2.88 -8.11
C GLN A 88 19.52 3.76 -8.46
N ILE A 89 19.64 4.69 -9.41
CA ILE A 89 18.52 5.49 -9.94
C ILE A 89 17.42 4.55 -10.45
N PHE A 90 17.78 3.65 -11.35
CA PHE A 90 16.83 2.73 -11.95
C PHE A 90 16.08 1.91 -10.89
N THR A 91 16.79 1.23 -10.00
CA THR A 91 16.21 0.33 -9.00
C THR A 91 15.41 1.09 -7.94
N THR A 92 15.89 2.26 -7.50
CA THR A 92 15.21 3.08 -6.47
C THR A 92 13.85 3.54 -6.93
N TYR A 93 13.75 4.03 -8.17
CA TYR A 93 12.48 4.48 -8.72
C TYR A 93 11.53 3.34 -9.08
N VAL A 94 12.04 2.13 -9.38
CA VAL A 94 11.19 0.94 -9.47
C VAL A 94 10.58 0.58 -8.11
N SER A 95 11.38 0.56 -7.04
CA SER A 95 10.87 0.31 -5.68
C SER A 95 9.86 1.38 -5.24
N ALA A 96 10.13 2.65 -5.56
CA ALA A 96 9.19 3.76 -5.33
C ALA A 96 7.86 3.54 -6.07
N ALA A 97 7.92 3.22 -7.37
CA ALA A 97 6.73 2.99 -8.19
C ALA A 97 5.90 1.80 -7.68
N ILE A 98 6.53 0.70 -7.26
CA ILE A 98 5.82 -0.45 -6.67
C ILE A 98 5.05 -0.03 -5.40
N SER A 99 5.69 0.72 -4.51
CA SER A 99 5.06 1.19 -3.27
C SER A 99 3.96 2.22 -3.53
N GLN A 100 4.17 3.14 -4.47
CA GLN A 100 3.14 4.10 -4.88
C GLN A 100 1.95 3.40 -5.54
N LEU A 101 2.17 2.42 -6.43
CA LEU A 101 1.11 1.61 -7.02
C LEU A 101 0.28 0.89 -5.95
N PHE A 102 0.93 0.36 -4.91
CA PHE A 102 0.23 -0.25 -3.78
C PHE A 102 -0.63 0.77 -3.03
N LEU A 103 -0.08 1.95 -2.70
CA LEU A 103 -0.83 3.00 -2.00
C LEU A 103 -1.98 3.56 -2.84
N THR A 104 -1.79 3.69 -4.15
CA THR A 104 -2.83 4.09 -5.10
C THR A 104 -3.92 3.02 -5.21
N ASN A 105 -3.57 1.74 -5.25
CA ASN A 105 -4.53 0.65 -5.22
C ASN A 105 -5.32 0.63 -3.90
N LEU A 106 -4.64 0.85 -2.76
CA LEU A 106 -5.30 0.98 -1.46
C LEU A 106 -6.26 2.17 -1.43
N PHE A 107 -5.84 3.33 -1.94
CA PHE A 107 -6.69 4.50 -2.10
C PHE A 107 -7.91 4.21 -2.99
N PHE A 108 -7.72 3.53 -4.11
CA PHE A 108 -8.78 3.14 -5.03
C PHE A 108 -9.81 2.24 -4.33
N VAL A 109 -9.35 1.21 -3.62
CA VAL A 109 -10.21 0.29 -2.87
C VAL A 109 -10.97 1.00 -1.75
N LEU A 110 -10.34 1.96 -1.05
CA LEU A 110 -10.98 2.71 0.03
C LEU A 110 -12.00 3.74 -0.45
N THR A 111 -11.78 4.37 -1.61
CA THR A 111 -12.58 5.52 -2.06
C THR A 111 -13.52 5.22 -3.21
N GLY A 112 -13.24 4.19 -4.02
CA GLY A 112 -13.93 3.93 -5.28
C GLY A 112 -13.69 4.99 -6.37
N ASN A 113 -12.89 6.03 -6.13
CA ASN A 113 -12.71 7.13 -7.08
C ASN A 113 -11.69 6.77 -8.17
N ARG A 114 -12.21 6.29 -9.31
CA ARG A 114 -11.42 5.88 -10.49
C ARG A 114 -10.62 7.02 -11.11
N ILE A 115 -11.15 8.24 -11.09
CA ILE A 115 -10.52 9.39 -11.75
C ILE A 115 -9.23 9.76 -11.02
N VAL A 116 -9.31 9.93 -9.70
CA VAL A 116 -8.13 10.30 -8.89
C VAL A 116 -7.09 9.18 -8.92
N ALA A 117 -7.51 7.91 -8.83
CA ALA A 117 -6.60 6.78 -8.95
C ALA A 117 -5.90 6.72 -10.33
N GLY A 118 -6.64 7.00 -11.41
CA GLY A 118 -6.07 7.08 -12.77
C GLY A 118 -5.07 8.22 -12.92
N LEU A 119 -5.35 9.40 -12.36
CA LEU A 119 -4.41 10.52 -12.34
C LEU A 119 -3.14 10.16 -11.57
N LEU A 120 -3.26 9.55 -10.39
CA LEU A 120 -2.11 9.07 -9.62
C LEU A 120 -1.27 8.06 -10.41
N LEU A 121 -1.92 7.14 -11.14
CA LEU A 121 -1.24 6.16 -11.97
C LEU A 121 -0.43 6.83 -13.09
N ILE A 122 -1.00 7.83 -13.76
CA ILE A 122 -0.28 8.62 -14.79
C ILE A 122 0.94 9.31 -14.17
N LEU A 123 0.79 9.94 -13.01
CA LEU A 123 1.91 10.57 -12.29
C LEU A 123 3.02 9.57 -11.93
N ILE A 124 2.66 8.35 -11.54
CA ILE A 124 3.61 7.26 -11.28
C ILE A 124 4.42 6.93 -12.55
N PHE A 125 3.76 6.78 -13.69
CA PHE A 125 4.47 6.48 -14.94
C PHE A 125 5.31 7.65 -15.46
N VAL A 126 4.85 8.89 -15.27
CA VAL A 126 5.60 10.09 -15.67
C VAL A 126 6.93 10.17 -14.93
N HIS A 127 6.93 10.07 -13.60
CA HIS A 127 8.20 10.18 -12.86
C HIS A 127 9.11 8.97 -13.14
N LEU A 128 8.56 7.76 -13.29
CA LEU A 128 9.34 6.58 -13.66
C LEU A 128 10.04 6.76 -15.01
N GLY A 129 9.32 7.29 -16.00
CA GLY A 129 9.85 7.58 -17.33
C GLY A 129 11.01 8.59 -17.31
N PHE A 130 10.86 9.70 -16.57
CA PHE A 130 11.94 10.69 -16.44
C PHE A 130 13.15 10.15 -15.68
N SER A 131 12.93 9.35 -14.63
CA SER A 131 14.01 8.73 -13.86
C SER A 131 14.81 7.71 -14.69
N TRP A 132 14.12 6.91 -15.51
CA TRP A 132 14.78 5.98 -16.42
C TRP A 132 15.52 6.70 -17.55
N ALA A 133 14.91 7.75 -18.11
CA ALA A 133 15.58 8.60 -19.09
C ALA A 133 16.89 9.18 -18.52
N SER A 134 16.87 9.67 -17.28
CA SER A 134 18.07 10.14 -16.58
C SER A 134 19.13 9.04 -16.42
N ALA A 135 18.74 7.84 -15.94
CA ALA A 135 19.66 6.73 -15.78
C ALA A 135 20.32 6.33 -17.12
N ILE A 136 19.54 6.25 -18.20
CA ILE A 136 20.05 5.93 -19.55
C ILE A 136 20.96 7.04 -20.07
N ASP A 137 20.58 8.31 -19.90
CA ASP A 137 21.38 9.47 -20.31
C ASP A 137 22.75 9.48 -19.61
N SER A 138 22.78 9.21 -18.30
CA SER A 138 24.03 9.14 -17.53
C SER A 138 24.98 8.04 -18.02
N LEU A 139 24.44 6.90 -18.48
CA LEU A 139 25.22 5.79 -19.01
C LEU A 139 25.72 6.01 -20.44
N THR A 140 24.93 6.72 -21.26
CA THR A 140 25.21 6.91 -22.68
C THR A 140 26.16 8.08 -22.93
N THR A 141 25.94 9.20 -22.23
CA THR A 141 26.78 10.39 -22.36
C THR A 141 28.06 10.31 -21.52
N LEU A 142 28.09 9.40 -20.54
CA LEU A 142 29.13 9.30 -19.53
C LEU A 142 29.40 10.66 -18.87
N ASN A 143 28.35 11.43 -18.60
CA ASN A 143 28.43 12.73 -17.95
C ASN A 143 27.17 12.96 -17.12
N LEU A 144 27.30 13.75 -16.06
CA LEU A 144 26.17 14.31 -15.31
C LEU A 144 25.86 15.71 -15.85
N GLY A 145 25.56 15.77 -17.14
CA GLY A 145 25.32 17.02 -17.85
C GLY A 145 24.01 17.70 -17.43
N GLY A 146 23.76 18.89 -17.98
CA GLY A 146 22.54 19.65 -17.70
C GLY A 146 21.25 18.89 -18.04
N MET A 147 21.28 18.02 -19.05
CA MET A 147 20.13 17.18 -19.44
C MET A 147 19.84 16.09 -18.40
N THR A 148 20.86 15.36 -17.93
CA THR A 148 20.75 14.37 -16.85
C THR A 148 20.22 15.03 -15.57
N PHE A 149 20.75 16.20 -15.22
CA PHE A 149 20.29 16.95 -14.05
C PHE A 149 18.83 17.40 -14.18
N THR A 150 18.44 17.90 -15.35
CA THR A 150 17.07 18.36 -15.62
C THR A 150 16.07 17.20 -15.57
N THR A 151 16.36 16.09 -16.24
CA THR A 151 15.50 14.89 -16.23
C THR A 151 15.38 14.29 -14.83
N THR A 152 16.48 14.22 -14.08
CA THR A 152 16.47 13.81 -12.66
C THR A 152 15.61 14.74 -11.81
N THR A 153 15.74 16.04 -12.00
CA THR A 153 14.99 17.05 -11.24
C THR A 153 13.49 16.94 -11.52
N VAL A 154 13.10 16.81 -12.80
CA VAL A 154 11.69 16.63 -13.17
C VAL A 154 11.15 15.33 -12.58
N GLY A 155 11.90 14.22 -12.68
CA GLY A 155 11.53 12.94 -12.05
C GLY A 155 11.35 13.06 -10.53
N ALA A 156 12.29 13.72 -9.84
CA ALA A 156 12.23 13.93 -8.39
C ALA A 156 11.04 14.81 -7.97
N VAL A 157 10.77 15.91 -8.68
CA VAL A 157 9.62 16.79 -8.43
C VAL A 157 8.30 16.05 -8.67
N SER A 158 8.19 15.31 -9.77
CA SER A 158 7.00 14.49 -10.05
C SER A 158 6.80 13.39 -8.99
N CYS A 159 7.87 12.75 -8.52
CA CYS A 159 7.82 11.76 -7.44
C CYS A 159 7.34 12.38 -6.12
N ALA A 160 7.92 13.52 -5.72
CA ALA A 160 7.51 14.23 -4.50
C ALA A 160 6.06 14.71 -4.57
N ALA A 161 5.63 15.25 -5.72
CA ALA A 161 4.23 15.63 -5.94
C ALA A 161 3.29 14.42 -5.81
N THR A 162 3.67 13.29 -6.39
CA THR A 162 2.89 12.03 -6.30
C THR A 162 2.72 11.59 -4.85
N ASP A 163 3.80 11.57 -4.08
CA ASP A 163 3.76 11.19 -2.66
C ASP A 163 2.87 12.11 -1.83
N VAL A 164 3.01 13.43 -2.01
CA VAL A 164 2.21 14.42 -1.29
C VAL A 164 0.73 14.26 -1.61
N ILE A 165 0.37 14.08 -2.89
CA ILE A 165 -1.02 13.88 -3.30
C ILE A 165 -1.57 12.58 -2.73
N ILE A 166 -0.81 11.47 -2.77
CA ILE A 166 -1.22 10.19 -2.17
C ILE A 166 -1.44 10.35 -0.66
N ALA A 167 -0.47 10.93 0.06
CA ALA A 167 -0.54 11.14 1.49
C ALA A 167 -1.71 12.04 1.90
N ALA A 168 -1.91 13.16 1.19
CA ALA A 168 -3.02 14.08 1.41
C ALA A 168 -4.37 13.40 1.13
N SER A 169 -4.48 12.66 0.03
CA SER A 169 -5.72 11.97 -0.38
C SER A 169 -6.13 10.89 0.63
N LEU A 170 -5.16 10.09 1.09
CA LEU A 170 -5.38 9.08 2.13
C LEU A 170 -5.74 9.72 3.48
N SER A 171 -5.05 10.81 3.86
CA SER A 171 -5.32 11.53 5.11
C SER A 171 -6.71 12.16 5.14
N TRP A 172 -7.09 12.81 4.04
CA TRP A 172 -8.42 13.41 3.86
C TRP A 172 -9.52 12.35 4.01
N LYS A 173 -9.36 11.21 3.34
CA LYS A 173 -10.34 10.12 3.39
C LYS A 173 -10.37 9.44 4.74
N PHE A 174 -9.24 9.30 5.42
CA PHE A 174 -9.19 8.85 6.80
C PHE A 174 -10.01 9.75 7.72
N TRP A 175 -9.84 11.07 7.59
CA TRP A 175 -10.58 12.05 8.37
C TRP A 175 -12.10 11.93 8.13
N MET A 176 -12.53 11.83 6.86
CA MET A 176 -13.95 11.61 6.52
C MET A 176 -14.52 10.31 7.11
N MET A 177 -13.78 9.19 7.02
CA MET A 177 -14.24 7.91 7.59
C MET A 177 -14.37 7.96 9.11
N MET A 178 -13.46 8.68 9.80
CA MET A 178 -13.55 8.85 11.25
C MET A 178 -14.75 9.69 11.68
N ALA A 179 -15.16 10.68 10.86
CA ALA A 179 -16.31 11.53 11.15
C ALA A 179 -17.65 10.79 10.97
N GLY A 180 -17.78 9.94 9.94
CA GLY A 180 -19.07 9.29 9.60
C GLY A 180 -19.37 7.96 10.31
N THR A 181 -18.37 7.25 10.86
CA THR A 181 -18.56 5.85 11.29
C THR A 181 -19.02 5.73 12.74
N ALA A 182 -20.33 5.83 12.97
CA ALA A 182 -20.96 5.73 14.30
C ALA A 182 -21.32 4.30 14.77
N ARG A 183 -21.21 3.23 13.95
CA ARG A 183 -22.02 2.02 14.21
C ARG A 183 -21.36 0.71 14.69
N LYS A 184 -20.04 0.47 14.65
CA LYS A 184 -19.44 -0.76 15.21
C LYS A 184 -18.04 -0.56 15.81
N ALA A 185 -17.92 -0.66 17.14
CA ALA A 185 -16.70 -0.38 17.90
C ALA A 185 -15.52 -1.34 17.60
N SER A 186 -15.80 -2.63 17.38
CA SER A 186 -14.75 -3.66 17.21
C SER A 186 -13.96 -3.48 15.91
N THR A 187 -14.64 -3.27 14.78
CA THR A 187 -13.98 -3.06 13.47
C THR A 187 -13.25 -1.70 13.41
N ARG A 188 -13.72 -0.70 14.16
CA ARG A 188 -13.13 0.65 14.19
C ARG A 188 -11.68 0.64 14.68
N SER A 189 -11.36 -0.14 15.71
CA SER A 189 -10.01 -0.18 16.27
C SER A 189 -8.98 -0.69 15.25
N LEU A 190 -9.35 -1.77 14.54
CA LEU A 190 -8.48 -2.37 13.53
C LEU A 190 -8.30 -1.46 12.30
N ILE A 191 -9.41 -0.95 11.77
CA ILE A 191 -9.38 -0.02 10.63
C ILE A 191 -8.57 1.23 10.98
N ARG A 192 -8.76 1.79 12.18
CA ARG A 192 -8.01 2.96 12.65
C ARG A 192 -6.50 2.67 12.72
N ARG A 193 -6.10 1.49 13.22
CA ARG A 193 -4.68 1.13 13.31
C ARG A 193 -4.03 1.00 11.94
N ILE A 194 -4.70 0.34 10.99
CA ILE A 194 -4.22 0.20 9.61
C ILE A 194 -4.11 1.58 8.96
N LEU A 195 -5.15 2.41 9.08
CA LEU A 195 -5.17 3.73 8.46
C LEU A 195 -4.12 4.68 9.06
N ILE A 196 -3.93 4.69 10.38
CA ILE A 196 -2.87 5.49 11.01
C ILE A 196 -1.50 5.08 10.48
N LEU A 197 -1.24 3.77 10.37
CA LEU A 197 0.02 3.27 9.84
C LEU A 197 0.21 3.63 8.37
N THR A 198 -0.83 3.49 7.54
CA THR A 198 -0.77 3.87 6.14
C THR A 198 -0.52 5.37 5.97
N VAL A 199 -1.26 6.21 6.71
CA VAL A 199 -1.10 7.67 6.66
C VAL A 199 0.29 8.11 7.14
N SER A 200 0.76 7.57 8.28
CA SER A 200 2.10 7.89 8.77
C SER A 200 3.18 7.44 7.78
N SER A 201 3.00 6.27 7.16
CA SER A 201 3.93 5.76 6.16
C SER A 201 3.98 6.64 4.90
N GLY A 202 2.83 7.09 4.40
CA GLY A 202 2.76 8.02 3.27
C GLY A 202 3.38 9.39 3.61
N ALA A 203 3.17 9.89 4.83
CA ALA A 203 3.79 11.12 5.31
C ALA A 203 5.32 11.01 5.43
N ILE A 204 5.85 9.86 5.87
CA ILE A 204 7.29 9.60 5.92
C ILE A 204 7.88 9.61 4.50
N CYS A 205 7.25 8.91 3.54
CA CYS A 205 7.71 8.92 2.15
C CYS A 205 7.69 10.34 1.55
N ALA A 206 6.59 11.07 1.70
CA ALA A 206 6.45 12.45 1.24
C ALA A 206 7.48 13.39 1.87
N GLY A 207 7.73 13.25 3.18
CA GLY A 207 8.76 14.02 3.88
C GLY A 207 10.16 13.74 3.35
N ASN A 208 10.50 12.46 3.14
CA ASN A 208 11.78 12.06 2.58
C ASN A 208 11.99 12.59 1.16
N THR A 209 10.98 12.45 0.28
CA THR A 209 11.08 12.91 -1.12
C THR A 209 11.11 14.42 -1.25
N LEU A 210 10.34 15.15 -0.44
CA LEU A 210 10.41 16.62 -0.40
C LEU A 210 11.78 17.09 0.09
N LEU A 211 12.33 16.49 1.15
CA LEU A 211 13.64 16.88 1.66
C LEU A 211 14.76 16.59 0.66
N MET A 212 14.75 15.41 0.03
CA MET A 212 15.64 15.08 -1.08
C MET A 212 15.52 16.11 -2.21
N MET A 213 14.30 16.43 -2.65
CA MET A 213 14.06 17.39 -3.73
C MET A 213 14.57 18.80 -3.39
N ILE A 214 14.33 19.30 -2.17
CA ILE A 214 14.82 20.60 -1.72
C ILE A 214 16.35 20.64 -1.73
N LEU A 215 17.01 19.59 -1.24
CA LEU A 215 18.47 19.50 -1.23
C LEU A 215 19.04 19.42 -2.64
N LEU A 216 18.40 18.66 -3.54
CA LEU A 216 18.77 18.58 -4.95
C LEU A 216 18.70 19.95 -5.63
N LEU A 217 17.60 20.68 -5.46
CA LEU A 217 17.44 22.04 -6.03
C LEU A 217 18.41 23.07 -5.44
N ARG A 218 18.89 22.84 -4.22
CA ARG A 218 19.92 23.66 -3.58
C ARG A 218 21.34 23.31 -4.03
N GLY A 219 21.52 22.22 -4.78
CA GLY A 219 22.85 21.69 -5.13
C GLY A 219 23.63 21.22 -3.90
N ASN A 220 22.95 20.73 -2.87
CA ASN A 220 23.59 20.28 -1.64
C ASN A 220 23.81 18.77 -1.68
N GLU A 221 25.06 18.32 -1.62
CA GLU A 221 25.50 16.92 -1.67
C GLU A 221 24.77 15.98 -0.70
N PHE A 222 24.20 16.50 0.40
CA PHE A 222 23.35 15.71 1.30
C PHE A 222 22.09 15.13 0.63
N PHE A 223 21.71 15.60 -0.56
CA PHE A 223 20.62 14.98 -1.33
C PHE A 223 20.90 13.49 -1.61
N GLU A 224 22.17 13.10 -1.84
CA GLU A 224 22.58 11.71 -2.12
C GLU A 224 22.21 10.79 -0.95
N PHE A 225 22.33 11.29 0.29
CA PHE A 225 21.96 10.55 1.48
C PHE A 225 20.49 10.14 1.49
N PHE A 226 19.58 11.09 1.24
CA PHE A 226 18.15 10.81 1.20
C PHE A 226 17.75 9.99 -0.03
N PHE A 227 18.42 10.22 -1.16
CA PHE A 227 18.22 9.45 -2.37
C PHE A 227 18.61 7.98 -2.19
N SER A 228 19.76 7.71 -1.55
CA SER A 228 20.29 6.36 -1.34
C SER A 228 19.39 5.47 -0.47
N CYS A 229 18.58 6.06 0.40
CA CYS A 229 17.68 5.34 1.29
C CYS A 229 16.22 5.38 0.84
N GLN A 230 15.89 6.18 -0.18
CA GLN A 230 14.51 6.40 -0.62
C GLN A 230 13.78 5.11 -0.98
N GLY A 231 14.38 4.25 -1.81
CA GLY A 231 13.79 2.96 -2.18
C GLY A 231 13.47 2.09 -0.96
N ARG A 232 14.35 2.13 0.06
CA ARG A 232 14.21 1.40 1.31
C ARG A 232 13.10 1.94 2.18
N VAL A 233 12.96 3.27 2.26
CA VAL A 233 11.85 3.91 2.96
C VAL A 233 10.52 3.45 2.34
N TYR A 234 10.42 3.37 1.01
CA TYR A 234 9.25 2.80 0.33
C TYR A 234 9.03 1.32 0.61
N ALA A 235 10.07 0.50 0.63
CA ALA A 235 9.93 -0.93 0.86
C ALA A 235 9.53 -1.24 2.31
N LEU A 236 10.17 -0.59 3.29
CA LEU A 236 9.88 -0.75 4.72
C LEU A 236 8.47 -0.28 5.07
N THR A 237 8.03 0.84 4.50
CA THR A 237 6.66 1.34 4.69
C THR A 237 5.62 0.36 4.12
N LEU A 238 5.86 -0.18 2.93
CA LEU A 238 5.00 -1.18 2.30
C LEU A 238 4.93 -2.48 3.13
N LEU A 239 6.08 -3.03 3.53
CA LEU A 239 6.17 -4.23 4.36
C LEU A 239 5.52 -4.04 5.73
N GLY A 240 5.72 -2.88 6.37
CA GLY A 240 5.07 -2.51 7.62
C GLY A 240 3.54 -2.55 7.50
N ASN A 241 3.00 -1.95 6.44
CA ASN A 241 1.56 -2.01 6.14
C ASN A 241 1.07 -3.45 5.95
N PHE A 242 1.82 -4.28 5.21
CA PHE A 242 1.46 -5.69 5.01
C PHE A 242 1.47 -6.53 6.29
N LEU A 243 2.41 -6.27 7.20
CA LEU A 243 2.52 -7.02 8.46
C LEU A 243 1.38 -6.71 9.42
N VAL A 244 0.91 -5.46 9.46
CA VAL A 244 -0.20 -5.01 10.32
C VAL A 244 -1.57 -5.31 9.73
N GLY A 245 -1.71 -5.27 8.40
CA GLY A 245 -3.00 -5.29 7.70
C GLY A 245 -3.84 -6.57 7.75
N ILE A 246 -3.48 -7.62 8.50
CA ILE A 246 -4.28 -8.86 8.56
C ILE A 246 -4.55 -9.28 10.00
N PRO A 247 -5.78 -9.10 10.52
CA PRO A 247 -6.21 -9.83 11.69
C PRO A 247 -6.18 -11.31 11.35
N GLY A 248 -5.44 -12.10 12.13
CA GLY A 248 -5.57 -13.54 12.08
C GLY A 248 -7.04 -13.88 12.23
N ARG A 249 -7.62 -14.53 11.23
CA ARG A 249 -8.91 -15.19 11.38
C ARG A 249 -8.63 -16.30 12.37
N THR A 250 -8.83 -16.03 13.66
CA THR A 250 -8.71 -17.05 14.69
C THR A 250 -9.57 -18.20 14.20
N PRO A 251 -9.01 -19.39 13.94
CA PRO A 251 -9.83 -20.54 13.62
C PRO A 251 -10.64 -20.79 14.88
N ASN A 252 -11.88 -20.30 14.88
CA ASN A 252 -12.83 -20.64 15.91
C ASN A 252 -13.00 -22.15 15.79
N ASN A 253 -12.37 -22.87 16.73
CA ASN A 253 -12.74 -24.23 17.10
C ASN A 253 -14.14 -24.21 17.76
N SER A 254 -15.11 -23.65 17.06
CA SER A 254 -16.53 -23.79 17.34
C SER A 254 -17.00 -24.93 16.47
N ALA A 255 -16.66 -26.15 16.90
CA ALA A 255 -17.56 -27.25 16.64
C ALA A 255 -18.96 -26.77 17.06
N ARG A 256 -19.91 -26.83 16.13
CA ARG A 256 -21.34 -26.97 16.41
C ARG A 256 -22.05 -25.74 16.99
N VAL A 257 -22.40 -24.78 16.11
CA VAL A 257 -23.77 -24.24 16.08
C VAL A 257 -24.09 -23.91 14.61
N GLU A 258 -24.80 -24.82 13.95
CA GLU A 258 -25.60 -24.50 12.78
C GLU A 258 -26.69 -23.52 13.21
N THR A 259 -26.47 -22.22 13.01
CA THR A 259 -27.58 -21.30 12.85
C THR A 259 -27.32 -20.47 11.61
N SER A 260 -28.13 -20.78 10.60
CA SER A 260 -28.30 -20.04 9.36
C SER A 260 -28.49 -18.55 9.64
N PHE A 261 -27.40 -17.76 9.61
CA PHE A 261 -27.47 -16.32 9.52
C PHE A 261 -26.69 -15.81 8.31
N SER A 262 -27.51 -15.32 7.39
CA SER A 262 -27.22 -14.73 6.10
C SER A 262 -26.13 -13.64 6.15
N ASN A 263 -25.08 -13.88 5.36
CA ASN A 263 -24.41 -12.96 4.45
C ASN A 263 -24.39 -11.47 4.82
N ASN A 264 -23.32 -11.03 5.49
CA ASN A 264 -22.70 -9.70 5.30
C ASN A 264 -21.26 -9.68 5.85
N VAL A 265 -20.47 -10.70 5.49
CA VAL A 265 -19.01 -10.61 5.63
C VAL A 265 -18.52 -9.85 4.40
N VAL A 266 -18.03 -8.63 4.60
CA VAL A 266 -17.26 -7.89 3.58
C VAL A 266 -15.96 -8.65 3.39
N VAL A 267 -16.01 -9.69 2.56
CA VAL A 267 -14.85 -10.31 1.95
C VAL A 267 -14.25 -9.22 1.07
N PHE A 268 -12.98 -8.86 1.28
CA PHE A 268 -12.21 -8.13 0.28
C PHE A 268 -12.14 -9.01 -0.96
N ARG A 269 -13.14 -8.85 -1.83
CA ARG A 269 -13.29 -9.57 -3.09
C ARG A 269 -12.23 -9.00 -4.02
N THR A 270 -11.02 -9.56 -3.95
CA THR A 270 -9.97 -9.32 -4.94
C THR A 270 -10.55 -9.69 -6.30
N MET A 271 -10.40 -8.79 -7.27
CA MET A 271 -11.17 -8.77 -8.51
C MET A 271 -11.18 -10.12 -9.25
N GLY A 272 -12.40 -10.65 -9.45
CA GLY A 272 -12.91 -10.99 -10.78
C GLY A 272 -12.36 -12.22 -11.51
N VAL A 273 -12.72 -13.42 -11.04
CA VAL A 273 -13.14 -14.53 -11.93
C VAL A 273 -14.28 -15.25 -11.21
N GLU A 274 -15.51 -14.90 -11.56
CA GLU A 274 -16.70 -15.64 -11.13
C GLU A 274 -16.93 -16.75 -12.19
N THR A 275 -16.24 -17.88 -12.05
CA THR A 275 -16.68 -19.11 -12.74
C THR A 275 -17.89 -19.64 -11.99
N THR A 276 -19.08 -19.19 -12.40
CA THR A 276 -20.34 -19.86 -12.10
C THR A 276 -20.30 -21.23 -12.78
N VAL A 277 -19.88 -22.25 -12.04
CA VAL A 277 -20.22 -23.64 -12.38
C VAL A 277 -21.62 -23.86 -11.85
N ASP A 278 -22.61 -23.81 -12.74
CA ASP A 278 -23.97 -24.24 -12.47
C ASP A 278 -23.95 -25.74 -12.12
N ALA A 279 -23.88 -26.03 -10.83
CA ALA A 279 -24.23 -27.35 -10.31
C ALA A 279 -25.75 -27.40 -10.17
N THR A 280 -26.43 -27.77 -11.25
CA THR A 280 -27.83 -28.21 -11.21
C THR A 280 -27.99 -29.29 -10.12
N PRO A 281 -28.87 -29.10 -9.12
CA PRO A 281 -29.19 -30.15 -8.18
C PRO A 281 -30.12 -31.16 -8.86
N LYS A 282 -29.64 -32.40 -9.03
CA LYS A 282 -30.51 -33.55 -9.30
C LYS A 282 -31.39 -33.78 -8.07
N SER A 283 -32.66 -33.41 -8.19
CA SER A 283 -33.72 -33.81 -7.28
C SER A 283 -33.84 -35.33 -7.28
N THR A 284 -33.41 -35.98 -6.19
CA THR A 284 -33.81 -37.36 -5.89
C THR A 284 -34.78 -37.30 -4.74
N LEU A 285 -36.02 -37.64 -5.09
CA LEU A 285 -37.21 -37.63 -4.28
C LEU A 285 -37.25 -38.93 -3.46
N GLU A 286 -37.00 -38.87 -2.16
CA GLU A 286 -37.37 -39.95 -1.24
C GLU A 286 -38.21 -39.39 -0.09
N ARG A 287 -39.50 -39.76 -0.11
CA ARG A 287 -40.40 -39.66 1.05
C ARG A 287 -40.12 -40.83 1.99
N PRO A 288 -40.12 -40.60 3.31
CA PRO A 288 -40.57 -41.60 4.25
C PRO A 288 -41.90 -41.21 4.90
N VAL A 289 -42.61 -42.27 5.24
CA VAL A 289 -44.00 -42.38 5.68
C VAL A 289 -44.11 -42.20 7.21
N ARG A 290 -45.06 -41.36 7.62
CA ARG A 290 -46.03 -41.47 8.75
C ARG A 290 -45.65 -42.24 10.04
N SER A 291 -45.75 -41.55 11.19
CA SER A 291 -46.45 -42.02 12.42
C SER A 291 -46.68 -40.80 13.34
N GLN A 292 -47.89 -40.26 13.50
CA GLN A 292 -49.02 -40.68 14.34
C GLN A 292 -48.80 -40.55 15.87
N ASN A 293 -49.65 -39.70 16.47
CA ASN A 293 -50.05 -39.54 17.87
C ASN A 293 -49.03 -39.05 18.90
N TRP A 294 -49.36 -37.94 19.59
CA TRP A 294 -49.78 -37.96 21.00
C TRP A 294 -50.69 -36.76 21.30
N ASN A 295 -51.83 -37.06 21.94
CA ASN A 295 -52.77 -36.13 22.55
C ASN A 295 -52.16 -35.51 23.81
N THR A 296 -52.40 -34.22 24.06
CA THR A 296 -52.58 -33.69 25.43
C THR A 296 -53.53 -32.48 25.41
N PRO A 297 -54.27 -32.24 26.50
CA PRO A 297 -55.48 -31.43 26.52
C PRO A 297 -55.25 -29.94 26.83
N TYR A 298 -56.30 -29.18 26.54
CA TYR A 298 -56.62 -27.82 26.95
C TYR A 298 -56.05 -27.37 28.31
N ASP A 299 -55.51 -26.15 28.35
CA ASP A 299 -55.81 -25.21 29.43
C ASP A 299 -55.98 -23.80 28.86
N ASN A 300 -57.16 -23.24 29.13
CA ASN A 300 -57.54 -21.87 28.86
C ASN A 300 -56.85 -20.95 29.87
N HIS A 301 -56.25 -19.85 29.39
CA HIS A 301 -56.16 -18.64 30.20
C HIS A 301 -56.32 -17.42 29.31
N ASP A 302 -57.46 -16.75 29.52
CA ASP A 302 -57.73 -15.37 29.12
C ASP A 302 -56.63 -14.43 29.60
N CYS A 303 -56.13 -13.59 28.70
CA CYS A 303 -55.63 -12.27 29.02
C CYS A 303 -55.90 -11.35 27.84
N ASP A 304 -56.95 -10.55 27.99
CA ASP A 304 -57.16 -9.30 27.27
C ASP A 304 -55.93 -8.40 27.41
N SER A 305 -55.30 -8.05 26.29
CA SER A 305 -54.49 -6.83 26.21
C SER A 305 -54.36 -6.32 24.77
N VAL A 306 -55.13 -5.27 24.49
CA VAL A 306 -54.73 -4.07 23.75
C VAL A 306 -54.11 -4.28 22.36
N GLN A 307 -54.97 -4.32 21.34
CA GLN A 307 -54.66 -3.88 19.99
C GLN A 307 -54.47 -2.35 19.97
N LEU A 308 -53.23 -1.87 20.08
CA LEU A 308 -52.83 -0.55 19.58
C LEU A 308 -51.31 -0.59 19.35
N ASP A 309 -50.86 -0.16 18.18
CA ASP A 309 -49.45 0.15 17.77
C ASP A 309 -48.80 -0.65 16.62
N ASP A 310 -49.56 -1.39 15.80
CA ASP A 310 -49.00 -1.96 14.55
C ASP A 310 -49.09 -1.02 13.32
N LEU A 311 -49.84 0.08 13.39
CA LEU A 311 -50.00 1.03 12.27
C LEU A 311 -48.96 2.17 12.27
N THR A 312 -48.40 2.52 13.43
CA THR A 312 -47.37 3.57 13.59
C THR A 312 -45.97 3.07 13.21
N LEU A 313 -45.68 1.79 13.41
CA LEU A 313 -44.39 1.17 13.00
C LEU A 313 -44.28 0.94 11.49
N ALA A 314 -45.40 0.73 10.80
CA ALA A 314 -45.42 0.57 9.34
C ALA A 314 -45.21 1.89 8.58
N GLN A 315 -45.60 3.04 9.15
CA GLN A 315 -45.35 4.37 8.57
C GLN A 315 -43.92 4.88 8.82
N ALA A 316 -43.34 4.62 10.00
CA ALA A 316 -41.96 5.00 10.31
C ALA A 316 -40.92 4.29 9.40
N ASN A 317 -41.24 3.08 8.91
CA ASN A 317 -40.35 2.33 8.02
C ASN A 317 -40.45 2.73 6.54
N ARG A 318 -41.44 3.54 6.14
CA ARG A 318 -41.56 4.08 4.78
C ARG A 318 -40.80 5.39 4.58
N GLU A 319 -40.59 6.18 5.63
CA GLU A 319 -39.83 7.45 5.52
C GLU A 319 -38.31 7.26 5.57
N SER A 320 -37.83 6.19 6.19
CA SER A 320 -36.39 5.85 6.28
C SER A 320 -35.78 5.32 4.96
N LYS A 321 -36.60 5.06 3.93
CA LYS A 321 -36.16 4.56 2.60
C LYS A 321 -36.09 5.63 1.51
N ARG A 322 -36.20 6.92 1.83
CA ARG A 322 -35.87 7.98 0.86
C ARG A 322 -34.36 8.16 0.81
N ASP A 323 -33.76 7.75 -0.30
CA ASP A 323 -32.38 8.00 -0.67
C ASP A 323 -32.14 9.53 -0.77
N PRO A 324 -31.31 10.14 0.10
CA PRO A 324 -30.99 11.56 0.00
C PRO A 324 -29.94 11.89 -1.08
N GLU A 325 -29.43 10.89 -1.82
CA GLU A 325 -28.33 11.05 -2.77
C GLU A 325 -28.75 11.32 -4.23
N ARG A 326 -30.04 11.57 -4.52
CA ARG A 326 -30.52 11.77 -5.90
C ARG A 326 -30.68 13.20 -6.40
N ASP A 327 -30.23 14.21 -5.65
CA ASP A 327 -30.48 15.63 -5.97
C ASP A 327 -29.24 16.54 -6.04
N TRP A 328 -28.06 16.04 -6.42
CA TRP A 328 -26.94 16.92 -6.79
C TRP A 328 -26.29 16.49 -8.10
N VAL A 329 -26.89 16.94 -9.20
CA VAL A 329 -26.25 17.08 -10.51
C VAL A 329 -26.08 18.57 -10.77
N LEU A 330 -24.88 19.09 -10.52
CA LEU A 330 -24.23 20.20 -11.22
C LEU A 330 -22.72 19.97 -11.13
#